data_AF-A0A2B7ZU57-F1
#
_entry.id   AF-A0A2B7ZU57-F1
#
_cell.length_a   1.000
_cell.length_b   1.000
_cell.length_c   1.000
_cell.angle_alpha   90.00
_cell.angle_beta   90.00
_cell.angle_gamma   90.00
#
_symmetry.space_group_name_H-M   'P 1'
#
loop_
_entity.id
_entity.type
_entity.pdbx_description
1 polymer ?
#
loop_
_entity_poly.entity_id
_entity_poly.type
_entity_poly.pdbx_seq_one_letter_code
_entity_poly.pdbx_strand_id
1 'polypeptide(L)'
;MKLKVKNKITDYYCCDNIIDILKQIGVAYKADYNGRTEGVLNSSLGDRQLIVLGNRNPTFNEFDPHDLFHDRLSLAISRSKVNKPVDEGCAYLYGGSWGMSWKEIFRNFKEQIAIDKNTNWAEVKETPAYFKTKGFNNSADDIVNALLVQKIEKEKGFAGVWELLNVGPFEKGNEKYYQTLGKLTGITKANYNDKVWELINNETMKK
;
A
#
# COMPACT_ATOMS: atom_id res chain seq x y z
N MET A 1 4.16 -17.14 6.12
CA MET A 1 3.80 -15.71 6.27
C MET A 1 4.87 -14.86 5.58
N LYS A 2 4.50 -14.08 4.55
CA LYS A 2 5.42 -13.36 3.65
C LYS A 2 6.39 -12.42 4.39
N LEU A 3 5.87 -11.66 5.34
CA LEU A 3 6.62 -10.70 6.15
C LEU A 3 7.47 -11.33 7.27
N LYS A 4 7.47 -12.67 7.41
CA LYS A 4 8.21 -13.44 8.42
C LYS A 4 8.07 -12.96 9.87
N VAL A 5 7.04 -12.17 10.18
CA VAL A 5 6.66 -11.80 11.54
C VAL A 5 6.25 -13.06 12.28
N LYS A 6 7.09 -13.50 13.23
CA LYS A 6 6.85 -14.68 14.07
C LYS A 6 6.68 -14.25 15.51
N ASN A 7 5.85 -14.98 16.25
CA ASN A 7 5.62 -14.77 17.68
C ASN A 7 5.30 -13.31 17.96
N LYS A 8 4.36 -12.73 17.20
CA LYS A 8 3.78 -11.43 17.50
C LYS A 8 2.27 -11.56 17.62
N ILE A 9 1.71 -11.16 18.75
CA ILE A 9 0.27 -11.09 18.99
C ILE A 9 -0.18 -9.69 18.62
N THR A 10 -1.20 -9.57 17.78
CA THR A 10 -1.84 -8.28 17.46
C THR A 10 -3.21 -8.27 18.10
N ASP A 11 -3.41 -7.39 19.08
CA ASP A 11 -4.76 -7.04 19.53
C ASP A 11 -5.26 -5.88 18.68
N TYR A 12 -6.42 -6.09 18.09
CA TYR A 12 -7.03 -5.13 17.20
C TYR A 12 -8.39 -4.73 17.77
N TYR A 13 -8.58 -3.44 18.01
CA TYR A 13 -9.82 -2.89 18.54
C TYR A 13 -10.40 -1.89 17.54
N CYS A 14 -11.66 -2.12 17.22
CA CYS A 14 -12.49 -1.28 16.37
C CYS A 14 -13.26 -0.26 17.22
N CYS A 15 -13.22 1.02 16.84
CA CYS A 15 -13.94 2.12 17.47
C CYS A 15 -14.64 2.95 16.38
N ASP A 16 -15.71 3.66 16.73
CA ASP A 16 -16.43 4.49 15.76
C ASP A 16 -15.61 5.70 15.30
N ASN A 17 -14.83 6.32 16.18
CA ASN A 17 -14.11 7.54 15.87
C ASN A 17 -12.97 7.79 16.88
N ILE A 18 -12.18 8.83 16.64
CA ILE A 18 -11.07 9.21 17.53
C ILE A 18 -11.52 9.54 18.96
N ILE A 19 -12.72 10.08 19.17
CA ILE A 19 -13.23 10.38 20.52
C ILE A 19 -13.45 9.10 21.31
N ASP A 20 -13.92 8.04 20.67
CA ASP A 20 -14.10 6.76 21.34
C ASP A 20 -12.76 6.10 21.68
N ILE A 21 -11.73 6.22 20.82
CA ILE A 21 -10.36 5.83 21.19
C ILE A 21 -9.92 6.56 22.47
N LEU A 22 -10.09 7.89 22.52
CA LEU A 22 -9.64 8.71 23.64
C LEU A 22 -10.34 8.31 24.95
N LYS A 23 -11.65 8.02 24.90
CA LYS A 23 -12.40 7.52 26.06
C LYS A 23 -11.84 6.19 26.57
N GLN A 24 -11.46 5.26 25.69
CA GLN A 24 -10.88 3.96 26.10
C GLN A 24 -9.57 4.12 26.88
N ILE A 25 -8.82 5.20 26.67
CA ILE A 25 -7.58 5.51 27.39
C ILE A 25 -7.76 6.58 28.48
N GLY A 26 -9.00 6.89 28.86
CA GLY A 26 -9.31 7.85 29.93
C GLY A 26 -9.09 9.32 29.57
N VAL A 27 -8.93 9.66 28.29
CA VAL A 27 -8.81 11.03 27.81
C VAL A 27 -10.21 11.55 27.46
N ALA A 28 -10.76 12.42 28.31
CA ALA A 28 -12.08 13.01 28.07
C ALA A 28 -12.09 13.95 26.85
N TYR A 29 -11.02 14.74 26.67
CA TYR A 29 -10.91 15.71 25.60
C TYR A 29 -9.44 16.13 25.39
N LYS A 30 -9.07 16.44 24.15
CA LYS A 30 -7.79 17.07 23.80
C LYS A 30 -7.97 18.02 22.62
N ALA A 31 -7.66 19.30 22.84
CA ALA A 31 -7.90 20.36 21.85
C ALA A 31 -7.17 20.12 20.51
N ASP A 32 -5.99 19.50 20.55
CA ASP A 32 -5.20 19.14 19.36
C ASP A 32 -5.93 18.23 18.36
N TYR A 33 -6.99 17.54 18.82
CA TYR A 33 -7.80 16.65 18.00
C TYR A 33 -9.13 17.27 17.55
N ASN A 34 -9.37 18.57 17.81
CA ASN A 34 -10.55 19.27 17.30
C ASN A 34 -10.64 19.15 15.77
N GLY A 35 -11.83 18.78 15.28
CA GLY A 35 -12.10 18.62 13.86
C GLY A 35 -11.58 17.32 13.25
N ARG A 36 -10.87 16.46 14.00
CA ARG A 36 -10.52 15.12 13.55
C ARG A 36 -11.67 14.16 13.84
N THR A 37 -12.08 13.40 12.83
CA THR A 37 -13.09 12.34 12.96
C THR A 37 -12.46 10.95 13.07
N GLU A 38 -11.20 10.81 12.65
CA GLU A 38 -10.52 9.53 12.52
C GLU A 38 -9.17 9.53 13.24
N GLY A 39 -8.75 8.36 13.70
CA GLY A 39 -7.47 8.19 14.36
C GLY A 39 -7.05 6.73 14.48
N VAL A 40 -5.74 6.53 14.63
CA VAL A 40 -5.15 5.24 14.97
C VAL A 40 -4.31 5.45 16.22
N LEU A 41 -4.54 4.64 17.25
CA LEU A 41 -3.61 4.50 18.36
C LEU A 41 -2.90 3.17 18.19
N ASN A 42 -1.58 3.21 18.14
CA ASN A 42 -0.75 2.01 18.11
C ASN A 42 0.24 2.02 19.28
N SER A 43 0.52 0.84 19.81
CA SER A 43 1.57 0.63 20.79
C SER A 43 2.15 -0.77 20.62
N SER A 44 3.39 -0.95 21.06
CA SER A 44 4.05 -2.25 21.05
C SER A 44 4.83 -2.47 22.34
N LEU A 45 4.72 -3.66 22.91
CA LEU A 45 5.47 -4.11 24.09
C LEU A 45 5.87 -5.57 23.91
N GLY A 46 7.18 -5.84 23.83
CA GLY A 46 7.69 -7.20 23.65
C GLY A 46 7.19 -7.84 22.35
N ASP A 47 6.45 -8.93 22.47
CA ASP A 47 5.82 -9.64 21.37
C ASP A 47 4.38 -9.19 21.05
N ARG A 48 3.83 -8.22 21.79
CA ARG A 48 2.44 -7.79 21.63
C ARG A 48 2.34 -6.41 20.98
N GLN A 49 1.43 -6.26 20.02
CA GLN A 49 1.06 -5.00 19.41
C GLN A 49 -0.41 -4.73 19.67
N LEU A 50 -0.71 -3.53 20.13
CA LEU A 50 -2.05 -3.01 20.26
C LEU A 50 -2.31 -2.04 19.12
N ILE A 51 -3.39 -2.24 18.38
CA ILE A 51 -3.91 -1.31 17.39
C ILE A 51 -5.36 -1.00 17.75
N VAL A 52 -5.67 0.28 17.95
CA VAL A 52 -7.03 0.78 18.16
C VAL A 52 -7.34 1.72 17.01
N LEU A 53 -8.29 1.34 16.17
CA LEU A 53 -8.69 2.08 14.99
C LEU A 53 -10.05 2.73 15.20
N GLY A 54 -10.14 4.02 14.94
CA GLY A 54 -11.34 4.83 15.13
C GLY A 54 -11.68 5.51 13.83
N ASN A 55 -12.15 4.76 12.84
CA ASN A 55 -12.40 5.24 11.48
C ASN A 55 -13.79 4.83 10.95
N ARG A 56 -14.83 5.00 11.78
CA ARG A 56 -16.23 4.64 11.51
C ARG A 56 -16.47 3.16 11.35
N ASN A 57 -15.62 2.36 11.97
CA ASN A 57 -15.58 0.92 11.82
C ASN A 57 -15.58 0.28 13.22
N PRO A 58 -16.72 0.25 13.92
CA PRO A 58 -16.82 -0.32 15.28
C PRO A 58 -16.85 -1.85 15.30
N THR A 59 -16.94 -2.51 14.14
CA THR A 59 -17.05 -3.97 14.04
C THR A 59 -16.11 -4.51 12.99
N PHE A 60 -15.55 -5.71 13.18
CA PHE A 60 -14.66 -6.34 12.18
C PHE A 60 -15.27 -6.52 10.77
N ASN A 61 -16.56 -6.26 10.58
CA ASN A 61 -17.25 -6.38 9.30
C ASN A 61 -16.84 -5.29 8.29
N GLU A 62 -16.31 -4.15 8.72
CA GLU A 62 -15.87 -3.07 7.83
C GLU A 62 -14.35 -2.96 7.76
N PHE A 63 -13.64 -3.91 8.38
CA PHE A 63 -12.18 -4.00 8.36
C PHE A 63 -11.64 -4.11 6.93
N ASP A 64 -10.69 -3.24 6.56
CA ASP A 64 -10.05 -3.29 5.25
C ASP A 64 -8.76 -4.14 5.33
N PRO A 65 -8.70 -5.31 4.65
CA PRO A 65 -7.49 -6.12 4.62
C PRO A 65 -6.30 -5.39 3.96
N HIS A 66 -6.52 -4.30 3.23
CA HIS A 66 -5.48 -3.36 2.78
C HIS A 66 -4.65 -2.87 3.97
N ASP A 67 -5.31 -2.30 4.98
CA ASP A 67 -4.67 -1.72 6.16
C ASP A 67 -4.00 -2.78 7.02
N LEU A 68 -4.54 -4.01 7.04
CA LEU A 68 -3.89 -5.14 7.71
C LEU A 68 -2.47 -5.38 7.19
N PHE A 69 -2.25 -5.23 5.88
CA PHE A 69 -0.92 -5.42 5.32
C PHE A 69 0.06 -4.39 5.90
N HIS A 70 -0.33 -3.12 5.93
CA HIS A 70 0.49 -2.04 6.50
C HIS A 70 0.78 -2.25 7.99
N ASP A 71 -0.24 -2.68 8.74
CA ASP A 71 -0.10 -2.98 10.17
C ASP A 71 0.88 -4.13 10.39
N ARG A 72 0.76 -5.20 9.61
CA ARG A 72 1.70 -6.33 9.67
C ARG A 72 3.10 -5.96 9.21
N LEU A 73 3.22 -5.06 8.23
CA LEU A 73 4.51 -4.57 7.77
C LEU A 73 5.21 -3.74 8.87
N SER A 74 4.45 -2.94 9.61
CA SER A 74 4.98 -2.11 10.71
C SER A 74 5.67 -2.92 11.82
N LEU A 75 5.28 -4.21 11.97
CA LEU A 75 5.93 -5.15 12.88
C LEU A 75 7.29 -5.66 12.41
N ALA A 76 7.56 -5.56 11.11
CA ALA A 76 8.80 -6.03 10.49
C ALA A 76 9.77 -4.86 10.23
N ILE A 77 9.25 -3.70 9.84
CA ILE A 77 10.04 -2.50 9.53
C ILE A 77 9.25 -1.23 9.79
N SER A 78 9.95 -0.16 10.20
CA SER A 78 9.35 1.18 10.28
C SER A 78 8.85 1.65 8.91
N ARG A 79 7.57 2.05 8.84
CA ARG A 79 6.94 2.53 7.61
C ARG A 79 7.59 3.78 7.00
N SER A 80 8.37 4.56 7.76
CA SER A 80 9.12 5.70 7.20
C SER A 80 10.34 5.27 6.38
N LYS A 81 10.76 4.00 6.48
CA LYS A 81 11.93 3.47 5.78
C LYS A 81 11.56 2.71 4.50
N VAL A 82 10.29 2.40 4.27
CA VAL A 82 9.87 1.61 3.11
C VAL A 82 9.61 2.49 1.90
N ASN A 83 9.64 1.89 0.72
CA ASN A 83 9.17 2.53 -0.49
C ASN A 83 7.64 2.54 -0.50
N LYS A 84 7.04 3.71 -0.32
CA LYS A 84 5.58 3.84 -0.16
C LYS A 84 4.78 3.27 -1.34
N PRO A 85 5.08 3.57 -2.61
CA PRO A 85 4.36 2.94 -3.73
C PRO A 85 4.41 1.41 -3.74
N VAL A 86 5.52 0.81 -3.29
CA VAL A 86 5.65 -0.66 -3.18
C VAL A 86 4.84 -1.20 -1.99
N ASP A 87 4.80 -0.48 -0.86
CA ASP A 87 3.96 -0.79 0.31
C ASP A 87 2.47 -0.80 -0.08
N GLU A 88 1.98 0.29 -0.67
CA GLU A 88 0.60 0.41 -1.17
C GLU A 88 0.29 -0.64 -2.24
N GLY A 89 1.21 -0.89 -3.18
CA GLY A 89 1.05 -1.92 -4.19
C GLY A 89 0.89 -3.32 -3.60
N CYS A 90 1.65 -3.66 -2.55
CA CYS A 90 1.46 -4.91 -1.82
C CYS A 90 0.10 -4.97 -1.10
N ALA A 91 -0.31 -3.88 -0.46
CA ALA A 91 -1.60 -3.81 0.24
C ALA A 91 -2.78 -4.02 -0.71
N TYR A 92 -2.79 -3.34 -1.88
CA TYR A 92 -3.81 -3.54 -2.90
C TYR A 92 -3.88 -4.98 -3.42
N LEU A 93 -2.73 -5.61 -3.66
CA LEU A 93 -2.68 -6.97 -4.19
C LEU A 93 -3.18 -8.02 -3.20
N TYR A 94 -2.78 -7.89 -1.94
CA TYR A 94 -3.03 -8.92 -0.94
C TYR A 94 -4.31 -8.69 -0.15
N GLY A 95 -4.76 -7.44 -0.05
CA GLY A 95 -5.93 -7.04 0.72
C GLY A 95 -7.10 -6.49 -0.08
N GLY A 96 -6.88 -6.08 -1.34
CA GLY A 96 -7.85 -5.22 -2.03
C GLY A 96 -7.83 -3.82 -1.42
N SER A 97 -8.94 -3.09 -1.47
CA SER A 97 -9.13 -1.85 -0.72
C SER A 97 -10.62 -1.45 -0.71
N TRP A 98 -11.13 -1.01 0.44
CA TRP A 98 -12.51 -0.56 0.64
C TRP A 98 -13.56 -1.55 0.11
N GLY A 99 -13.34 -2.84 0.33
CA GLY A 99 -14.22 -3.92 -0.15
C GLY A 99 -14.21 -4.10 -1.68
N MET A 100 -13.21 -3.57 -2.38
CA MET A 100 -12.94 -3.85 -3.79
C MET A 100 -11.77 -4.82 -3.90
N SER A 101 -11.93 -5.82 -4.76
CA SER A 101 -10.84 -6.71 -5.14
C SER A 101 -9.79 -5.99 -5.99
N TRP A 102 -8.56 -6.52 -6.02
CA TRP A 102 -7.53 -6.08 -6.95
C TRP A 102 -8.04 -5.94 -8.40
N LYS A 103 -8.83 -6.91 -8.89
CA LYS A 103 -9.38 -6.91 -10.25
C LYS A 103 -10.28 -5.69 -10.51
N GLU A 104 -11.08 -5.29 -9.53
CA GLU A 104 -11.95 -4.12 -9.64
C GLU A 104 -11.17 -2.81 -9.56
N ILE A 105 -10.15 -2.74 -8.70
CA ILE A 105 -9.28 -1.57 -8.57
C ILE A 105 -8.48 -1.36 -9.86
N PHE A 106 -7.85 -2.43 -10.37
CA PHE A 106 -7.11 -2.40 -11.61
C PHE A 106 -7.98 -2.00 -12.80
N ARG A 107 -9.24 -2.47 -12.87
CA ARG A 107 -10.20 -2.03 -13.89
C ARG A 107 -10.43 -0.51 -13.83
N ASN A 108 -10.69 0.05 -12.65
CA ASN A 108 -10.90 1.49 -12.49
C ASN A 108 -9.67 2.32 -12.87
N PHE A 109 -8.48 1.89 -12.43
CA PHE A 109 -7.21 2.48 -12.85
C PHE A 109 -7.07 2.50 -14.37
N LYS A 110 -7.39 1.38 -15.03
CA LYS A 110 -7.27 1.27 -16.48
C LYS A 110 -8.25 2.17 -17.20
N GLU A 111 -9.51 2.18 -16.80
CA GLU A 111 -10.57 2.96 -17.46
C GLU A 111 -10.35 4.48 -17.33
N GLN A 112 -9.66 4.94 -16.27
CA GLN A 112 -9.46 6.37 -16.01
C GLN A 112 -8.08 6.88 -16.42
N ILE A 113 -7.03 6.04 -16.35
CA ILE A 113 -5.65 6.45 -16.60
C ILE A 113 -5.05 5.66 -17.75
N ALA A 114 -4.95 4.33 -17.62
CA ALA A 114 -4.28 3.49 -18.62
C ALA A 114 -5.10 3.22 -19.90
N ILE A 115 -6.13 4.02 -20.16
CA ILE A 115 -6.85 4.08 -21.44
C ILE A 115 -6.11 5.00 -22.43
N ASP A 116 -5.41 6.02 -21.93
CA ASP A 116 -4.56 6.87 -22.74
C ASP A 116 -3.23 6.18 -23.01
N LYS A 117 -3.07 5.67 -24.23
CA LYS A 117 -1.86 5.00 -24.70
C LYS A 117 -0.61 5.89 -24.73
N ASN A 118 -0.79 7.21 -24.62
CA ASN A 118 0.31 8.17 -24.55
C ASN A 118 0.81 8.39 -23.12
N THR A 119 0.17 7.78 -22.11
CA THR A 119 0.64 7.85 -20.72
C THR A 119 2.09 7.40 -20.63
N ASN A 120 2.95 8.30 -20.13
CA ASN A 120 4.35 8.02 -19.86
C ASN A 120 4.53 7.60 -18.39
N TRP A 121 4.73 6.31 -18.15
CA TRP A 121 4.84 5.78 -16.79
C TRP A 121 6.11 6.22 -16.06
N ALA A 122 7.17 6.57 -16.80
CA ALA A 122 8.37 7.15 -16.18
C ALA A 122 8.09 8.57 -15.65
N GLU A 123 7.22 9.31 -16.34
CA GLU A 123 6.77 10.62 -15.87
C GLU A 123 5.80 10.49 -14.69
N VAL A 124 4.85 9.55 -14.74
CA VAL A 124 3.91 9.30 -13.61
C VAL A 124 4.64 8.98 -12.30
N LYS A 125 5.83 8.37 -12.37
CA LYS A 125 6.68 8.08 -11.21
C LYS A 125 7.26 9.34 -10.54
N GLU A 126 7.44 10.41 -11.30
CA GLU A 126 7.97 11.70 -10.81
C GLU A 126 6.84 12.70 -10.55
N THR A 127 5.78 12.66 -11.35
CA THR A 127 4.60 13.52 -11.30
C THR A 127 3.36 12.64 -11.09
N PRO A 128 2.91 12.47 -9.84
CA PRO A 128 1.84 11.53 -9.53
C PRO A 128 0.54 11.81 -10.29
N ALA A 129 0.02 10.77 -10.95
CA ALA A 129 -1.33 10.75 -11.51
C ALA A 129 -2.28 10.00 -10.56
N TYR A 130 -3.54 10.41 -10.53
CA TYR A 130 -4.53 9.87 -9.60
C TYR A 130 -5.81 9.43 -10.32
N PHE A 131 -6.42 8.35 -9.85
CA PHE A 131 -7.73 7.86 -10.28
C PHE A 131 -8.65 7.69 -9.08
N LYS A 132 -9.96 7.56 -9.31
CA LYS A 132 -10.95 7.46 -8.24
C LYS A 132 -11.57 6.07 -8.12
N THR A 133 -11.74 5.61 -6.88
CA THR A 133 -12.59 4.45 -6.53
C THR A 133 -13.46 4.79 -5.34
N LYS A 134 -14.78 4.54 -5.41
CA LYS A 134 -15.73 4.84 -4.31
C LYS A 134 -15.60 6.25 -3.70
N GLY A 135 -15.17 7.24 -4.50
CA GLY A 135 -14.98 8.62 -4.05
C GLY A 135 -13.59 8.96 -3.49
N PHE A 136 -12.71 7.98 -3.32
CA PHE A 136 -11.33 8.17 -2.85
C PHE A 136 -10.36 8.36 -4.03
N ASN A 137 -9.33 9.18 -3.83
CA ASN A 137 -8.23 9.35 -4.78
C ASN A 137 -7.12 8.32 -4.51
N ASN A 138 -6.70 7.59 -5.54
CA ASN A 138 -5.65 6.59 -5.46
C ASN A 138 -4.53 6.92 -6.46
N SER A 139 -3.28 6.67 -6.09
CA SER A 139 -2.12 6.91 -6.95
C SER A 139 -2.00 5.84 -8.03
N ALA A 140 -1.81 6.27 -9.27
CA ALA A 140 -1.50 5.39 -10.40
C ALA A 140 -0.18 4.64 -10.21
N ASP A 141 0.80 5.26 -9.56
CA ASP A 141 2.12 4.64 -9.31
C ASP A 141 2.02 3.44 -8.35
N ASP A 142 1.06 3.44 -7.42
CA ASP A 142 0.84 2.31 -6.49
C ASP A 142 0.35 1.08 -7.27
N ILE A 143 -0.51 1.29 -8.28
CA ILE A 143 -1.03 0.22 -9.14
C ILE A 143 0.06 -0.32 -10.07
N VAL A 144 0.92 0.55 -10.60
CA VAL A 144 2.10 0.12 -11.36
C VAL A 144 3.04 -0.71 -10.47
N ASN A 145 3.25 -0.29 -9.22
CA ASN A 145 4.08 -1.03 -8.27
C ASN A 145 3.46 -2.38 -7.88
N ALA A 146 2.13 -2.48 -7.77
CA ALA A 146 1.46 -3.77 -7.62
C ALA A 146 1.78 -4.72 -8.80
N LEU A 147 1.72 -4.26 -10.05
CA LEU A 147 2.09 -5.10 -11.20
C LEU A 147 3.56 -5.56 -11.14
N LEU A 148 4.46 -4.67 -10.73
CA LEU A 148 5.88 -5.00 -10.54
C LEU A 148 6.08 -6.00 -9.39
N VAL A 149 5.36 -5.85 -8.28
CA VAL A 149 5.35 -6.80 -7.16
C VAL A 149 4.89 -8.18 -7.62
N GLN A 150 3.81 -8.29 -8.40
CA GLN A 150 3.37 -9.57 -8.96
C GLN A 150 4.45 -10.22 -9.83
N LYS A 151 5.12 -9.45 -10.71
CA LYS A 151 6.21 -9.95 -11.55
C LYS A 151 7.38 -10.45 -10.69
N ILE A 152 7.86 -9.62 -9.77
CA ILE A 152 9.01 -9.94 -8.92
C ILE A 152 8.69 -11.14 -8.03
N GLU A 153 7.51 -11.20 -7.42
CA GLU A 153 7.12 -12.31 -6.58
C GLU A 153 7.04 -13.62 -7.38
N LYS A 154 6.52 -13.58 -8.61
CA LYS A 154 6.50 -14.74 -9.50
C LYS A 154 7.91 -15.23 -9.88
N GLU A 155 8.86 -14.32 -10.10
CA GLU A 155 10.18 -14.66 -10.62
C GLU A 155 11.24 -14.92 -9.54
N LYS A 156 11.12 -14.25 -8.40
CA LYS A 156 12.13 -14.22 -7.32
C LYS A 156 11.55 -14.56 -5.95
N GLY A 157 10.25 -14.80 -5.86
CA GLY A 157 9.54 -14.95 -4.60
C GLY A 157 9.45 -13.62 -3.82
N PHE A 158 8.84 -13.70 -2.65
CA PHE A 158 8.66 -12.51 -1.79
C PHE A 158 9.99 -11.91 -1.30
N ALA A 159 11.10 -12.65 -1.33
CA ALA A 159 12.42 -12.10 -1.01
C ALA A 159 12.83 -10.97 -1.98
N GLY A 160 12.49 -11.10 -3.28
CA GLY A 160 12.71 -10.02 -4.25
C GLY A 160 11.79 -8.82 -4.00
N VAL A 161 10.53 -9.08 -3.64
CA VAL A 161 9.58 -8.01 -3.26
C VAL A 161 10.09 -7.25 -2.04
N TRP A 162 10.58 -7.99 -1.05
CA TRP A 162 11.17 -7.42 0.15
C TRP A 162 12.36 -6.52 -0.18
N GLU A 163 13.21 -6.91 -1.12
CA GLU A 163 14.32 -6.05 -1.57
C GLU A 163 13.83 -4.73 -2.17
N LEU A 164 12.84 -4.77 -3.07
CA LEU A 164 12.28 -3.55 -3.66
C LEU A 164 11.54 -2.68 -2.63
N LEU A 165 10.78 -3.29 -1.72
CA LEU A 165 10.07 -2.60 -0.64
C LEU A 165 11.03 -1.86 0.31
N ASN A 166 12.24 -2.39 0.49
CA ASN A 166 13.26 -1.87 1.39
C ASN A 166 14.29 -0.95 0.69
N VAL A 167 14.04 -0.52 -0.55
CA VAL A 167 14.96 0.38 -1.26
C VAL A 167 15.07 1.76 -0.61
N GLY A 168 14.09 2.12 0.22
CA GLY A 168 14.00 3.40 0.92
C GLY A 168 12.81 4.25 0.46
N PRO A 169 12.57 5.39 1.14
CA PRO A 169 11.55 6.35 0.75
C PRO A 169 11.86 6.99 -0.61
N PHE A 170 10.87 7.70 -1.17
CA PHE A 170 11.03 8.43 -2.42
C PHE A 170 12.26 9.36 -2.39
N GLU A 171 12.96 9.37 -3.51
CA GLU A 171 14.04 10.31 -3.80
C GLU A 171 13.84 10.83 -5.23
N LYS A 172 14.16 12.11 -5.44
CA LYS A 172 14.01 12.74 -6.75
C LYS A 172 14.78 11.94 -7.81
N GLY A 173 14.10 11.58 -8.91
CA GLY A 173 14.71 10.79 -9.99
C GLY A 173 14.68 9.27 -9.78
N ASN A 174 14.28 8.78 -8.59
CA ASN A 174 14.07 7.37 -8.25
C ASN A 174 15.28 6.45 -8.55
N GLU A 175 16.51 6.93 -8.35
CA GLU A 175 17.73 6.21 -8.80
C GLU A 175 17.90 4.84 -8.14
N LYS A 176 17.85 4.76 -6.80
CA LYS A 176 17.97 3.48 -6.08
C LYS A 176 16.83 2.54 -6.44
N TYR A 177 15.62 3.08 -6.62
CA TYR A 177 14.45 2.32 -7.07
C TYR A 177 14.71 1.66 -8.43
N TYR A 178 15.16 2.44 -9.43
CA TYR A 178 15.43 1.89 -10.77
C TYR A 178 16.63 0.93 -10.79
N GLN A 179 17.66 1.16 -9.96
CA GLN A 179 18.77 0.23 -9.82
C GLN A 179 18.31 -1.12 -9.25
N THR A 180 17.52 -1.08 -8.17
CA THR A 180 16.98 -2.28 -7.51
C THR A 180 16.01 -3.01 -8.43
N LEU A 181 15.10 -2.28 -9.08
CA LEU A 181 14.17 -2.84 -10.04
C LEU A 181 14.90 -3.49 -11.22
N GLY A 182 15.93 -2.84 -11.75
CA GLY A 182 16.78 -3.35 -12.83
C GLY A 182 17.49 -4.64 -12.45
N LYS A 183 18.04 -4.71 -11.24
CA LYS A 183 18.64 -5.95 -10.70
C LYS A 183 17.61 -7.09 -10.60
N LEU A 184 16.39 -6.79 -10.14
CA LEU A 184 15.37 -7.81 -9.89
C LEU A 184 14.69 -8.30 -11.17
N THR A 185 14.53 -7.43 -12.17
CA THR A 185 13.62 -7.67 -13.32
C THR A 185 14.21 -7.36 -14.69
N GLY A 186 15.35 -6.66 -14.76
CA GLY A 186 15.88 -6.08 -16.00
C GLY A 186 15.17 -4.80 -16.46
N ILE A 187 14.17 -4.31 -15.72
CA ILE A 187 13.48 -3.06 -16.02
C ILE A 187 14.32 -1.89 -15.50
N THR A 188 14.76 -1.03 -16.40
CA THR A 188 15.58 0.17 -16.12
C THR A 188 14.75 1.43 -16.36
N LYS A 189 15.26 2.59 -15.94
CA LYS A 189 14.60 3.88 -16.23
C LYS A 189 14.33 4.08 -17.73
N ALA A 190 15.25 3.64 -18.59
CA ALA A 190 15.17 3.82 -20.04
C ALA A 190 14.06 2.97 -20.71
N ASN A 191 13.75 1.80 -20.17
CA ASN A 191 12.71 0.91 -20.72
C ASN A 191 11.45 0.83 -19.84
N TYR A 192 11.39 1.61 -18.76
CA TYR A 192 10.34 1.53 -17.76
C TYR A 192 8.95 1.70 -18.37
N ASN A 193 8.78 2.71 -19.22
CA ASN A 193 7.49 3.00 -19.85
C ASN A 193 6.94 1.79 -20.62
N ASP A 194 7.77 1.23 -21.51
CA ASP A 194 7.36 0.12 -22.37
C ASP A 194 7.08 -1.15 -21.56
N LYS A 195 7.90 -1.40 -20.54
CA LYS A 195 7.74 -2.56 -19.64
C LYS A 195 6.52 -2.45 -18.74
N VAL A 196 6.17 -1.25 -18.28
CA VAL A 196 4.91 -1.04 -17.55
C VAL A 196 3.71 -1.26 -18.46
N TRP A 197 3.73 -0.76 -19.70
CA TRP A 197 2.67 -1.05 -20.67
C TRP A 197 2.51 -2.55 -20.95
N GLU A 198 3.62 -3.28 -21.09
CA GLU A 198 3.61 -4.75 -21.23
C GLU A 198 2.88 -5.41 -20.04
N LEU A 199 3.18 -4.97 -18.81
CA LEU A 199 2.53 -5.49 -17.59
C LEU A 199 1.03 -5.18 -17.54
N ILE A 200 0.62 -3.95 -17.85
CA ILE A 200 -0.78 -3.54 -17.86
C ILE A 200 -1.59 -4.36 -18.87
N ASN A 201 -1.04 -4.56 -20.06
CA ASN A 201 -1.68 -5.35 -21.11
C ASN A 201 -1.79 -6.82 -20.71
N ASN A 202 -0.74 -7.39 -20.11
CA ASN A 202 -0.74 -8.76 -19.63
C ASN A 202 -1.74 -9.00 -18.48
N GLU A 203 -1.90 -8.05 -17.57
CA GLU A 203 -2.87 -8.16 -16.49
C GLU A 203 -4.32 -8.23 -17.00
N THR A 204 -4.62 -7.49 -18.08
CA THR A 204 -5.94 -7.53 -18.73
C THR A 204 -6.27 -8.90 -19.31
N MET A 205 -5.27 -9.65 -19.77
CA MET A 205 -5.48 -10.95 -20.43
C MET A 205 -5.70 -12.10 -19.45
N LYS A 206 -5.50 -11.89 -18.15
CA LYS A 206 -5.80 -12.88 -17.11
C LYS A 206 -7.32 -12.93 -16.89
N LYS A 207 -7.95 -14.05 -17.24
CA LYS A 207 -9.39 -14.29 -17.01
C LYS A 207 -9.72 -14.37 -15.52
#